data_AF-A0A401TZK7-F1
#
_entry.id   AF-A0A401TZK7-F1
#
_cell.length_a   1.000
_cell.length_b   1.000
_cell.length_c   1.000
_cell.angle_alpha   90.00
_cell.angle_beta   90.00
_cell.angle_gamma   90.00
#
_symmetry.space_group_name_H-M   'P 1'
#
loop_
_entity.id
_entity.type
_entity.pdbx_description
1 polymer ?
#
loop_
_entity_poly.entity_id
_entity_poly.type
_entity_poly.pdbx_seq_one_letter_code
_entity_poly.pdbx_strand_id
1 'polypeptide(L)'
;RRLTLTDEGELLVLRGGTLLDDATELTEALQARRGTIAGHLKVLAPLGFGRRHIAPVVAAFRSRHPEVSVELELSDRPGRAAVRAWDVMIHIGALKDSTLRLLRLAPNERYLCASPAYLKRRGTPARPQDLRSHQCIALRENEEDVTLWRFSRKRAASEPDVVRIEPMLSSNDGEVVKTWALAHHGLIVRSEW
;
A
#
# COMPACT_ATOMS: atom_id res chain seq x y z
N ARG A 1 -8.29 -24.68 -13.68
CA ARG A 1 -7.39 -25.82 -13.43
C ARG A 1 -6.44 -25.40 -12.32
N ARG A 2 -6.50 -26.01 -11.14
CA ARG A 2 -5.69 -25.64 -9.97
C ARG A 2 -4.60 -26.70 -9.81
N LEU A 3 -3.34 -26.29 -9.77
CA LEU A 3 -2.22 -27.18 -9.50
C LEU A 3 -2.18 -27.42 -7.98
N THR A 4 -2.04 -28.68 -7.59
CA THR A 4 -1.86 -29.10 -6.20
C THR A 4 -0.54 -29.85 -6.12
N LEU A 5 0.22 -29.61 -5.06
CA LEU A 5 1.48 -30.31 -4.84
C LEU A 5 1.19 -31.76 -4.40
N THR A 6 2.13 -32.66 -4.67
CA THR A 6 2.19 -33.97 -4.00
C THR A 6 2.88 -33.82 -2.66
N ASP A 7 2.78 -34.80 -1.78
CA ASP A 7 3.43 -34.80 -0.47
C ASP A 7 4.96 -34.62 -0.60
N GLU A 8 5.58 -35.24 -1.60
CA GLU A 8 7.00 -35.05 -1.92
C GLU A 8 7.29 -33.63 -2.43
N GLY A 9 6.36 -33.06 -3.20
CA GLY A 9 6.43 -31.68 -3.68
C GLY A 9 6.33 -30.66 -2.54
N GLU A 10 5.50 -30.90 -1.54
CA GLU A 10 5.41 -30.06 -0.33
C GLU A 10 6.71 -30.10 0.46
N LEU A 11 7.30 -31.29 0.66
CA LEU A 11 8.59 -31.43 1.33
C LEU A 11 9.72 -30.73 0.57
N LEU A 12 9.73 -30.85 -0.76
CA LEU A 12 10.71 -30.20 -1.63
C LEU A 12 10.58 -28.68 -1.57
N VAL A 13 9.36 -28.13 -1.58
CA VAL A 13 9.12 -26.68 -1.42
C VAL A 13 9.60 -26.21 -0.05
N LEU A 14 9.27 -26.95 1.02
CA LEU A 14 9.64 -26.57 2.38
C LEU A 14 11.15 -26.54 2.59
N ARG A 15 11.87 -27.58 2.15
CA ARG A 15 13.32 -27.73 2.40
C ARG A 15 14.18 -27.11 1.32
N GLY A 16 13.75 -27.23 0.06
CA GLY A 16 14.46 -26.68 -1.10
C GLY A 16 14.46 -25.16 -1.09
N GLY A 17 13.37 -24.52 -0.65
CA GLY A 17 13.33 -23.06 -0.48
C GLY A 17 14.44 -22.58 0.47
N THR A 18 14.57 -23.19 1.64
CA THR A 18 15.63 -22.83 2.61
C THR A 18 17.03 -23.03 2.02
N LEU A 19 17.29 -24.12 1.31
CA LEU A 19 18.62 -24.35 0.70
C LEU A 19 18.97 -23.31 -0.37
N LEU A 20 17.98 -22.86 -1.14
CA LEU A 20 18.16 -21.81 -2.14
C LEU A 20 18.40 -20.45 -1.47
N ASP A 21 17.66 -20.16 -0.40
CA ASP A 21 17.85 -18.95 0.41
C ASP A 21 19.27 -18.93 1.00
N ASP A 22 19.72 -20.03 1.63
CA ASP A 22 21.06 -20.17 2.23
C ASP A 22 22.18 -19.98 1.19
N ALA A 23 22.02 -20.55 -0.01
CA ALA A 23 22.99 -20.40 -1.10
C ALA A 23 23.07 -18.96 -1.63
N THR A 24 21.93 -18.27 -1.66
CA THR A 24 21.84 -16.86 -2.04
C THR A 24 22.55 -16.00 -1.00
N GLU A 25 22.23 -16.20 0.29
CA GLU A 25 22.83 -15.46 1.41
C GLU A 25 24.35 -15.62 1.47
N LEU A 26 24.87 -16.84 1.23
CA LEU A 26 26.32 -17.09 1.14
C LEU A 26 26.98 -16.24 0.04
N THR A 27 26.34 -16.18 -1.14
CA THR A 27 26.85 -15.42 -2.29
C THR A 27 26.86 -13.93 -2.00
N GLU A 28 25.78 -13.41 -1.39
CA GLU A 28 25.66 -12.02 -0.96
C GLU A 28 26.70 -11.66 0.10
N ALA A 29 26.92 -12.52 1.10
CA ALA A 29 27.93 -12.33 2.14
C ALA A 29 29.37 -12.23 1.58
N LEU A 30 29.68 -13.03 0.55
CA LEU A 30 30.97 -12.97 -0.15
C LEU A 30 31.17 -11.65 -0.90
N GLN A 31 30.11 -11.11 -1.53
CA GLN A 31 30.16 -9.82 -2.22
C GLN A 31 30.25 -8.64 -1.24
N ALA A 32 29.51 -8.70 -0.13
CA ALA A 32 29.56 -7.70 0.93
C ALA A 32 30.97 -7.58 1.54
N ARG A 33 31.71 -8.70 1.68
CA ARG A 33 33.12 -8.69 2.09
C ARG A 33 34.05 -7.98 1.10
N ARG A 34 33.65 -7.85 -0.16
CA ARG A 34 34.36 -7.07 -1.19
C ARG A 34 33.88 -5.61 -1.25
N GLY A 35 33.02 -5.18 -0.32
CA GLY A 35 32.45 -3.84 -0.26
C GLY A 35 31.44 -3.53 -1.37
N THR A 36 30.99 -4.55 -2.10
CA THR A 36 30.03 -4.39 -3.21
C THR A 36 28.62 -4.74 -2.71
N ILE A 37 27.65 -3.86 -2.96
CA ILE A 37 26.23 -4.15 -2.70
C ILE A 37 25.71 -4.96 -3.89
N ALA A 38 25.32 -6.20 -3.65
CA ALA A 38 24.86 -7.14 -4.66
C ALA A 38 23.75 -8.02 -4.10
N GLY A 39 23.01 -8.71 -4.98
CA GLY A 39 21.94 -9.64 -4.57
C GLY A 39 20.61 -9.35 -5.24
N HIS A 40 19.56 -9.97 -4.71
CA HIS A 40 18.19 -9.79 -5.21
C HIS A 40 17.30 -9.18 -4.13
N LEU A 41 16.79 -7.97 -4.39
CA LEU A 41 15.95 -7.23 -3.45
C LEU A 41 14.48 -7.31 -3.88
N LYS A 42 13.63 -7.92 -3.06
CA LYS A 42 12.19 -8.00 -3.24
C LYS A 42 11.48 -6.91 -2.44
N VAL A 43 10.81 -6.00 -3.13
CA VAL A 43 10.10 -4.86 -2.54
C VAL A 43 8.60 -5.00 -2.78
N LEU A 44 7.81 -4.94 -1.70
CA LEU A 44 6.35 -4.87 -1.76
C LEU A 44 5.87 -3.47 -1.42
N ALA A 45 4.99 -2.87 -2.22
CA ALA A 45 4.49 -1.52 -1.96
C ALA A 45 3.01 -1.32 -2.36
N PRO A 46 2.32 -0.28 -1.85
CA PRO A 46 0.95 0.04 -2.24
C PRO A 46 0.89 0.48 -3.70
N LEU A 47 -0.17 0.15 -4.43
CA LEU A 47 -0.32 0.48 -5.88
C LEU A 47 0.07 1.93 -6.23
N GLY A 48 -0.61 2.92 -5.64
CA GLY A 48 -0.41 4.34 -5.98
C GLY A 48 0.94 4.89 -5.50
N PHE A 49 1.32 4.59 -4.26
CA PHE A 49 2.57 5.10 -3.67
C PHE A 49 3.79 4.42 -4.30
N GLY A 50 3.69 3.12 -4.53
CA GLY A 50 4.70 2.31 -5.18
C GLY A 50 5.01 2.81 -6.58
N ARG A 51 3.98 3.02 -7.41
CA ARG A 51 4.16 3.58 -8.76
C ARG A 51 4.78 4.97 -8.76
N ARG A 52 4.35 5.86 -7.86
CA ARG A 52 4.77 7.27 -7.87
C ARG A 52 6.11 7.53 -7.19
N HIS A 53 6.43 6.80 -6.12
CA HIS A 53 7.56 7.09 -5.25
C HIS A 53 8.58 5.95 -5.17
N ILE A 54 8.13 4.69 -5.11
CA ILE A 54 9.05 3.56 -4.94
C ILE A 54 9.70 3.15 -6.26
N ALA A 55 8.94 3.07 -7.35
CA ALA A 55 9.45 2.68 -8.67
C ALA A 55 10.64 3.56 -9.13
N PRO A 56 10.60 4.91 -9.02
CA PRO A 56 11.76 5.73 -9.33
C PRO A 56 12.96 5.48 -8.39
N VAL A 57 12.71 5.26 -7.10
CA VAL A 57 13.76 5.04 -6.10
C VAL A 57 14.48 3.71 -6.33
N VAL A 58 13.76 2.63 -6.63
CA VAL A 58 14.38 1.33 -6.91
C VAL A 58 15.18 1.36 -8.21
N ALA A 59 14.70 2.06 -9.24
CA ALA A 59 15.44 2.24 -10.48
C ALA A 59 16.74 3.04 -10.26
N ALA A 60 16.68 4.11 -9.46
CA ALA A 60 17.84 4.90 -9.08
C ALA A 60 18.82 4.11 -8.19
N PHE A 61 18.32 3.24 -7.31
CA PHE A 61 19.13 2.36 -6.47
C PHE A 61 19.93 1.36 -7.33
N ARG A 62 19.26 0.64 -8.23
CA ARG A 62 19.91 -0.30 -9.17
C ARG A 62 20.91 0.40 -10.10
N SER A 63 20.65 1.65 -10.47
CA SER A 63 21.61 2.44 -11.27
C SER A 63 22.91 2.75 -10.52
N ARG A 64 22.85 2.88 -9.19
CA ARG A 64 24.03 3.09 -8.32
C ARG A 64 24.71 1.79 -7.90
N HIS A 65 23.99 0.67 -7.94
CA HIS A 65 24.46 -0.66 -7.56
C HIS A 65 24.09 -1.68 -8.66
N PRO A 66 24.86 -1.73 -9.76
CA PRO A 66 24.53 -2.57 -10.93
C PRO A 66 24.46 -4.07 -10.65
N GLU A 67 25.12 -4.53 -9.59
CA GLU A 67 25.14 -5.92 -9.12
C GLU A 67 23.87 -6.30 -8.34
N VAL A 68 22.97 -5.35 -8.10
CA VAL A 68 21.65 -5.59 -7.51
C VAL A 68 20.61 -5.78 -8.59
N SER A 69 19.81 -6.82 -8.43
CA SER A 69 18.51 -6.95 -9.11
C SER A 69 17.38 -6.59 -8.14
N VAL A 70 16.33 -5.94 -8.64
CA VAL A 70 15.19 -5.54 -7.80
C VAL A 70 13.90 -6.06 -8.42
N GLU A 71 13.09 -6.73 -7.62
CA GLU A 71 11.71 -7.08 -7.92
C GLU A 71 10.78 -6.14 -7.13
N LEU A 72 9.86 -5.46 -7.82
CA LEU A 72 8.88 -4.58 -7.19
C LEU A 72 7.48 -5.14 -7.42
N GLU A 73 6.85 -5.62 -6.37
CA GLU A 73 5.45 -6.03 -6.36
C GLU A 73 4.58 -4.88 -5.82
N LEU A 74 3.49 -4.59 -6.53
CA LEU A 74 2.51 -3.59 -6.11
C LEU A 74 1.19 -4.27 -5.75
N SER A 75 0.64 -3.94 -4.57
CA SER A 75 -0.57 -4.58 -4.04
C SER A 75 -1.48 -3.58 -3.34
N ASP A 76 -2.79 -3.84 -3.34
CA ASP A 76 -3.76 -3.12 -2.49
C ASP A 76 -3.78 -3.66 -1.06
N ARG A 77 -3.08 -4.77 -0.77
CA ARG A 77 -3.08 -5.45 0.54
C ARG A 77 -1.69 -5.96 0.92
N PRO A 78 -0.69 -5.07 1.05
CA PRO A 78 0.69 -5.48 1.28
C PRO A 78 0.85 -6.31 2.57
N GLY A 79 0.12 -5.97 3.64
CA GLY A 79 0.22 -6.67 4.93
C GLY A 79 -0.21 -8.16 4.95
N ARG A 80 -0.84 -8.68 3.88
CA ARG A 80 -1.24 -10.08 3.79
C ARG A 80 -0.22 -10.97 3.09
N ALA A 81 0.74 -10.37 2.38
CA ALA A 81 1.79 -11.14 1.73
C ALA A 81 2.61 -11.89 2.79
N ALA A 82 2.93 -13.16 2.54
CA ALA A 82 3.75 -13.94 3.45
C ALA A 82 5.09 -13.22 3.67
N VAL A 83 5.54 -13.10 4.93
CA VAL A 83 6.76 -12.35 5.29
C VAL A 83 8.00 -12.84 4.52
N ARG A 84 8.04 -14.12 4.13
CA ARG A 84 9.14 -14.70 3.33
C ARG A 84 9.09 -14.37 1.83
N ALA A 85 8.10 -13.60 1.37
CA ALA A 85 7.97 -13.25 -0.05
C ALA A 85 8.68 -11.93 -0.42
N TRP A 86 9.16 -11.15 0.56
CA TRP A 86 9.75 -9.83 0.32
C TRP A 86 10.75 -9.45 1.43
N ASP A 87 11.74 -8.63 1.06
CA ASP A 87 12.77 -8.13 1.99
C ASP A 87 12.35 -6.79 2.62
N VAL A 88 11.64 -5.97 1.84
CA VAL A 88 11.15 -4.65 2.26
C VAL A 88 9.69 -4.49 1.89
N MET A 89 8.85 -4.19 2.88
CA MET A 89 7.46 -3.79 2.66
C MET A 89 7.27 -2.32 2.99
N ILE A 90 6.75 -1.58 2.01
CA ILE A 90 6.23 -0.24 2.19
C ILE A 90 4.75 -0.38 2.58
N HIS A 91 4.40 0.17 3.75
CA HIS A 91 3.03 0.12 4.26
C HIS A 91 2.54 1.54 4.58
N ILE A 92 1.27 1.81 4.30
CA ILE A 92 0.61 3.07 4.66
C ILE A 92 -0.51 2.76 5.64
N GLY A 93 -0.49 3.45 6.77
CA GLY A 93 -1.44 3.20 7.86
C GLY A 93 -0.82 2.35 8.96
N ALA A 94 -1.65 1.91 9.90
CA ALA A 94 -1.20 1.05 10.97
C ALA A 94 -1.00 -0.38 10.45
N LEU A 95 0.12 -1.01 10.82
CA LEU A 95 0.30 -2.44 10.67
C LEU A 95 0.02 -3.06 12.04
N LYS A 96 -0.99 -3.93 12.12
CA LYS A 96 -1.26 -4.68 13.35
C LYS A 96 -0.25 -5.81 13.48
N ASP A 97 0.25 -6.02 14.69
CA ASP A 97 1.05 -7.17 15.14
C ASP A 97 1.93 -7.81 14.06
N SER A 98 3.16 -7.34 13.99
CA SER A 98 4.14 -7.85 13.05
C SER A 98 5.47 -8.11 13.76
N THR A 99 6.13 -9.20 13.39
CA THR A 99 7.51 -9.51 13.79
C THR A 99 8.54 -8.67 13.05
N LEU A 100 8.10 -7.81 12.13
CA LEU A 100 8.95 -6.94 11.33
C LEU A 100 9.55 -5.81 12.15
N ARG A 101 10.74 -5.37 11.74
CA ARG A 101 11.29 -4.09 12.16
C ARG A 101 10.60 -2.97 11.39
N LEU A 102 9.99 -2.03 12.11
CA LEU A 102 9.27 -0.90 11.53
C LEU A 102 10.13 0.36 11.54
N LEU A 103 10.25 1.01 10.39
CA LEU A 103 10.85 2.34 10.24
C LEU A 103 9.82 3.30 9.67
N ARG A 104 9.51 4.37 10.40
CA ARG A 104 8.61 5.41 9.90
C ARG A 104 9.32 6.25 8.84
N LEU A 105 8.79 6.26 7.62
CA LEU A 105 9.35 7.04 6.50
C LEU A 105 8.85 8.49 6.49
N ALA A 106 7.55 8.71 6.67
CA ALA A 106 6.92 10.03 6.62
C ALA A 106 5.59 10.04 7.38
N PRO A 107 5.08 11.22 7.82
CA PRO A 107 3.65 11.39 8.08
C PRO A 107 2.83 11.21 6.78
N ASN A 108 1.53 10.96 6.93
CA ASN A 108 0.58 10.94 5.82
C ASN A 108 -0.79 11.45 6.30
N GLU A 109 -1.15 12.67 5.93
CA GLU A 109 -2.51 13.17 6.17
C GLU A 109 -3.49 12.67 5.10
N ARG A 110 -4.75 12.41 5.50
CA ARG A 110 -5.84 12.06 4.58
C ARG A 110 -6.86 13.18 4.53
N TYR A 111 -7.24 13.59 3.33
CA TYR A 111 -8.16 14.68 3.05
C TYR A 111 -9.44 14.17 2.40
N LEU A 112 -10.56 14.78 2.79
CA LEU A 112 -11.80 14.68 2.04
C LEU A 112 -11.72 15.61 0.84
N CYS A 113 -11.90 15.05 -0.35
CA CYS A 113 -11.76 15.75 -1.61
C CYS A 113 -13.01 15.57 -2.47
N ALA A 114 -13.33 16.58 -3.26
CA ALA A 114 -14.24 16.50 -4.39
C ALA A 114 -13.85 17.54 -5.43
N SER A 115 -14.33 17.35 -6.66
CA SER A 115 -14.17 18.35 -7.70
C SER A 115 -15.09 19.56 -7.47
N PRO A 116 -14.67 20.77 -7.89
CA PRO A 116 -15.48 21.98 -7.73
C PRO A 116 -16.88 21.88 -8.36
N ALA A 117 -17.02 21.23 -9.52
CA ALA A 117 -18.31 21.09 -10.18
C ALA A 117 -19.27 20.13 -9.46
N TYR A 118 -18.75 19.11 -8.77
CA TYR A 118 -19.57 18.28 -7.89
C TYR A 118 -20.13 19.11 -6.73
N LEU A 119 -19.28 19.89 -6.05
CA LEU A 119 -19.67 20.73 -4.93
C LEU A 119 -20.64 21.84 -5.35
N LYS A 120 -20.47 22.44 -6.54
CA LYS A 120 -21.43 23.42 -7.08
C LYS A 120 -22.83 22.82 -7.26
N ARG A 121 -22.93 21.54 -7.62
CA ARG A 121 -24.20 20.84 -7.86
C ARG A 121 -24.83 20.27 -6.60
N ARG A 122 -24.02 19.78 -5.65
CA ARG A 122 -24.47 19.02 -4.48
C ARG A 122 -24.30 19.77 -3.16
N GLY A 123 -23.67 20.94 -3.17
CA GLY A 123 -23.25 21.66 -1.97
C GLY A 123 -21.90 21.16 -1.43
N THR A 124 -21.37 21.92 -0.47
CA THR A 124 -20.17 21.54 0.29
C THR A 124 -20.58 21.04 1.67
N PRO A 125 -20.16 19.83 2.09
CA PRO A 125 -20.48 19.33 3.42
C PRO A 125 -19.82 20.22 4.48
N ALA A 126 -20.60 20.69 5.46
CA ALA A 126 -20.12 21.56 6.54
C ALA A 126 -19.68 20.75 7.77
N ARG A 127 -20.20 19.53 7.92
CA ARG A 127 -19.84 18.58 8.98
C ARG A 127 -19.81 17.14 8.45
N PRO A 128 -19.11 16.22 9.13
CA PRO A 128 -19.00 14.83 8.70
C PRO A 128 -20.35 14.14 8.44
N GLN A 129 -21.37 14.43 9.24
CA GLN A 129 -22.69 13.78 9.10
C GLN A 129 -23.38 14.10 7.77
N ASP A 130 -23.02 15.23 7.13
CA ASP A 130 -23.58 15.62 5.83
C ASP A 130 -23.16 14.65 4.71
N LEU A 131 -22.09 13.87 4.91
CA LEU A 131 -21.63 12.89 3.91
C LEU A 131 -22.69 11.83 3.56
N ARG A 132 -23.66 11.60 4.44
CA ARG A 132 -24.78 10.68 4.19
C ARG A 132 -25.69 11.12 3.04
N SER A 133 -25.71 12.42 2.71
CA SER A 133 -26.49 12.95 1.58
C SER A 133 -25.65 13.16 0.32
N HIS A 134 -24.37 12.79 0.35
CA HIS A 134 -23.44 12.91 -0.77
C HIS A 134 -23.10 11.55 -1.38
N GLN A 135 -22.84 11.56 -2.69
CA GLN A 135 -22.20 10.44 -3.36
C GLN A 135 -20.77 10.33 -2.85
N CYS A 136 -20.41 9.15 -2.35
CA CYS A 136 -19.08 8.82 -1.88
C CYS A 136 -18.48 7.71 -2.74
N ILE A 137 -17.16 7.70 -2.86
CA ILE A 137 -16.41 6.68 -3.60
C ILE A 137 -15.38 6.08 -2.64
N ALA A 138 -15.35 4.75 -2.55
CA ALA A 138 -14.44 4.05 -1.64
C ALA A 138 -13.19 3.54 -2.37
N LEU A 139 -12.02 3.82 -1.78
CA LEU A 139 -10.76 3.18 -2.14
C LEU A 139 -10.59 1.94 -1.27
N ARG A 140 -10.57 0.75 -1.86
CA ARG A 140 -10.34 -0.53 -1.17
C ARG A 140 -8.84 -0.76 -1.02
N GLU A 141 -8.30 -0.63 0.18
CA GLU A 141 -6.88 -0.84 0.47
C GLU A 141 -6.71 -1.41 1.88
N ASN A 142 -5.59 -2.11 2.12
CA ASN A 142 -5.16 -2.66 3.40
C ASN A 142 -6.15 -3.60 4.11
N GLU A 143 -7.16 -4.11 3.39
CA GLU A 143 -8.29 -4.86 3.98
C GLU A 143 -9.01 -4.06 5.10
N GLU A 144 -8.95 -2.73 5.04
CA GLU A 144 -9.63 -1.84 5.98
C GLU A 144 -11.15 -1.81 5.71
N ASP A 145 -11.92 -1.42 6.74
CA ASP A 145 -13.31 -1.00 6.54
C ASP A 145 -13.33 0.37 5.85
N VAL A 146 -13.27 0.33 4.53
CA VAL A 146 -13.15 1.51 3.67
C VAL A 146 -14.43 2.34 3.59
N THR A 147 -15.52 1.83 4.19
CA THR A 147 -16.79 2.55 4.33
C THR A 147 -16.84 3.39 5.60
N LEU A 148 -15.95 3.15 6.57
CA LEU A 148 -15.92 3.84 7.86
C LEU A 148 -14.90 4.97 7.86
N TRP A 149 -15.34 6.17 7.52
CA TRP A 149 -14.49 7.35 7.47
C TRP A 149 -14.40 8.01 8.86
N ARG A 150 -13.18 8.40 9.24
CA ARG A 150 -12.87 9.04 10.53
C ARG A 150 -12.34 10.44 10.30
N PHE A 151 -12.89 11.41 11.01
CA PHE A 151 -12.54 12.82 10.92
C PHE A 151 -12.08 13.32 12.28
N SER A 152 -10.85 13.82 12.38
CA SER A 152 -10.34 14.49 13.56
C SER A 152 -10.23 15.99 13.31
N ARG A 153 -10.51 16.79 14.35
CA ARG A 153 -10.28 18.25 14.30
C ARG A 153 -8.85 18.51 14.77
N LYS A 154 -8.03 19.17 13.94
CA LYS A 154 -6.59 19.44 14.20
C LYS A 154 -6.24 20.11 15.55
N ARG A 155 -7.21 20.60 16.32
CA ARG A 155 -7.00 21.35 17.58
C ARG A 155 -7.87 20.92 18.77
N ALA A 156 -8.68 19.87 18.64
CA ALA A 156 -9.52 19.41 19.74
C ALA A 156 -9.09 18.01 20.18
N ALA A 157 -8.91 17.80 21.48
CA ALA A 157 -8.76 16.48 22.09
C ALA A 157 -10.12 15.74 22.16
N SER A 158 -10.99 15.96 21.16
CA SER A 158 -12.28 15.29 21.05
C SER A 158 -12.11 13.97 20.30
N GLU A 159 -12.97 13.01 20.61
CA GLU A 159 -13.07 11.78 19.82
C GLU A 159 -13.31 12.12 18.34
N PRO A 160 -12.74 11.32 17.41
CA PRO A 160 -12.95 11.54 15.99
C PRO A 160 -14.42 11.31 15.63
N ASP A 161 -14.97 12.19 14.79
CA ASP A 161 -16.27 11.97 14.15
C ASP A 161 -16.14 10.76 13.22
N VAL A 162 -17.01 9.76 13.41
CA VAL A 162 -17.02 8.55 12.58
C VAL A 162 -18.29 8.51 11.76
N VAL A 163 -18.14 8.36 10.45
CA VAL A 163 -19.26 8.32 9.50
C VAL A 163 -19.11 7.10 8.62
N ARG A 164 -20.17 6.29 8.58
CA ARG A 164 -20.26 5.20 7.62
C ARG A 164 -20.93 5.68 6.35
N ILE A 165 -20.22 5.59 5.24
CA ILE A 165 -20.70 5.94 3.91
C ILE A 165 -21.31 4.74 3.21
N GLU A 166 -22.16 5.01 2.22
CA GLU A 166 -22.64 4.02 1.27
C GLU A 166 -22.01 4.36 -0.10
N PRO A 167 -20.86 3.75 -0.44
CA PRO A 167 -20.14 4.14 -1.65
C PRO A 167 -20.89 3.69 -2.91
N MET A 168 -21.16 4.62 -3.81
CA MET A 168 -21.78 4.33 -5.11
C MET A 168 -20.78 3.75 -6.12
N LEU A 169 -19.49 4.00 -5.89
CA LEU A 169 -18.37 3.48 -6.67
C LEU A 169 -17.28 3.01 -5.72
N SER A 170 -16.56 1.95 -6.09
CA SER A 170 -15.37 1.54 -5.35
C SER A 170 -14.31 0.89 -6.23
N SER A 171 -13.05 1.18 -5.95
CA SER A 171 -11.90 0.59 -6.64
C SER A 171 -10.78 0.32 -5.64
N ASN A 172 -9.91 -0.64 -5.92
CA ASN A 172 -8.68 -0.84 -5.16
C ASN A 172 -7.53 0.06 -5.65
N ASP A 173 -7.73 0.83 -6.72
CA ASP A 173 -6.75 1.74 -7.26
C ASP A 173 -7.11 3.21 -6.97
N GLY A 174 -6.19 3.92 -6.31
CA GLY A 174 -6.34 5.32 -5.94
C GLY A 174 -6.45 6.28 -7.13
N GLU A 175 -5.83 5.99 -8.27
CA GLU A 175 -5.96 6.81 -9.49
C GLU A 175 -7.34 6.67 -10.12
N VAL A 176 -7.92 5.46 -10.08
CA VAL A 176 -9.29 5.24 -10.57
C VAL A 176 -10.28 6.05 -9.72
N VAL A 177 -10.16 5.97 -8.39
CA VAL A 177 -10.98 6.75 -7.45
C VAL A 177 -10.81 8.26 -7.67
N LYS A 178 -9.57 8.72 -7.85
CA LYS A 178 -9.26 10.13 -8.15
C LYS A 178 -9.89 10.57 -9.48
N THR A 179 -9.80 9.75 -10.51
CA THR A 179 -10.37 10.03 -11.84
C THR A 179 -11.89 10.21 -11.76
N TRP A 180 -12.60 9.34 -11.04
CA TRP A 180 -14.05 9.47 -10.85
C TRP A 180 -14.42 10.73 -10.05
N ALA A 181 -13.65 11.09 -9.03
CA ALA A 181 -13.90 12.32 -8.26
C ALA A 181 -13.70 13.58 -9.12
N LEU A 182 -12.66 13.59 -9.95
CA LEU A 182 -12.39 14.64 -10.93
C LEU A 182 -13.48 14.73 -11.99
N ALA A 183 -14.05 13.59 -12.39
CA ALA A 183 -15.23 13.49 -13.25
C ALA A 183 -16.57 13.74 -12.52
N HIS A 184 -16.52 14.33 -11.32
CA HIS A 184 -17.70 14.83 -10.58
C HIS A 184 -18.66 13.75 -10.06
N HIS A 185 -18.17 12.54 -9.82
CA HIS A 185 -19.00 11.44 -9.34
C HIS A 185 -19.15 11.36 -7.82
N GLY A 186 -18.39 12.12 -7.04
CA GLY A 186 -18.53 12.09 -5.59
C GLY A 186 -17.34 12.63 -4.81
N LEU A 187 -17.45 12.43 -3.50
CA LEU A 187 -16.43 12.67 -2.50
C LEU A 187 -15.51 11.46 -2.36
N ILE A 188 -14.24 11.72 -2.07
CA ILE A 188 -13.21 10.71 -1.82
C ILE A 188 -12.40 11.08 -0.59
N VAL A 189 -11.82 10.10 0.08
CA VAL A 189 -10.73 10.35 1.04
C VAL A 189 -9.40 9.92 0.42
N ARG A 190 -8.44 10.83 0.32
CA ARG A 190 -7.12 10.58 -0.28
C ARG A 190 -5.98 11.05 0.59
N SER A 191 -4.87 10.33 0.49
CA SER A 191 -3.59 10.75 1.06
C SER A 191 -3.08 12.06 0.45
N GLU A 192 -2.23 12.76 1.18
CA GLU A 192 -1.70 14.08 0.82
C GLU A 192 -0.79 14.11 -0.42
N TRP A 193 -0.21 12.96 -0.76
CA TRP A 193 0.77 12.82 -1.85
C TRP A 193 0.13 12.70 -3.24
#